data_AF-A0A3C1JR99-F1
#
_entry.id   AF-A0A3C1JR99-F1
#
_cell.length_a   1.000
_cell.length_b   1.000
_cell.length_c   1.000
_cell.angle_alpha   90.00
_cell.angle_beta   90.00
_cell.angle_gamma   90.00
#
_symmetry.space_group_name_H-M   'P 1'
#
loop_
_entity.id
_entity.type
_entity.pdbx_description
1 polymer ?
#
loop_
_entity_poly.entity_id
_entity_poly.type
_entity_poly.pdbx_seq_one_letter_code
_entity_poly.pdbx_strand_id
1 'polypeptide(L)'
;MGTRYLWFIAPAVIVTVAIIIFPWMFTIYMSLHDWQITGAQTFIGLENYVSAFADRRFIAAIWRTGLYAIFSVTLPVILGTAAATVFHHEFPLRGLLRGIFIMP
;
A
#
# COMPACT_ATOMS: atom_id res chain seq x y z
N MET A 1 6.89 35.40 -2.41
CA MET A 1 6.37 35.03 -3.75
C MET A 1 5.85 33.57 -3.84
N GLY A 2 5.47 32.89 -2.73
CA GLY A 2 5.08 31.46 -2.77
C GLY A 2 3.59 31.15 -2.57
N THR A 3 2.82 32.01 -1.90
CA THR A 3 1.47 31.67 -1.43
C THR A 3 0.37 31.77 -2.50
N ARG A 4 0.60 32.53 -3.59
CA ARG A 4 -0.43 32.75 -4.62
C ARG A 4 -0.65 31.56 -5.55
N TYR A 5 0.37 30.71 -5.74
CA TYR A 5 0.26 29.48 -6.52
C TYR A 5 -0.56 28.41 -5.80
N LEU A 6 -0.54 28.39 -4.47
CA LEU A 6 -1.35 27.45 -3.67
C LEU A 6 -2.84 27.63 -3.93
N TRP A 7 -3.32 28.87 -4.04
CA TRP A 7 -4.73 29.16 -4.35
C TRP A 7 -5.14 28.72 -5.76
N PHE A 8 -4.19 28.70 -6.71
CA PHE A 8 -4.46 28.24 -8.07
C PHE A 8 -4.59 26.72 -8.16
N ILE A 9 -3.78 25.98 -7.40
CA ILE A 9 -3.86 24.51 -7.34
C ILE A 9 -4.89 24.00 -6.32
N ALA A 10 -5.28 24.84 -5.35
CA ALA A 10 -6.22 24.50 -4.27
C ALA A 10 -7.50 23.80 -4.76
N PRO A 11 -8.25 24.30 -5.76
CA PRO A 11 -9.46 23.62 -6.21
C PRO A 11 -9.17 22.22 -6.78
N ALA A 12 -8.08 22.04 -7.54
CA ALA A 12 -7.70 20.74 -8.08
C ALA A 12 -7.29 19.76 -6.96
N VAL A 13 -6.53 20.24 -5.97
CA VAL A 13 -6.14 19.44 -4.80
C VAL A 13 -7.36 19.05 -3.97
N ILE A 14 -8.27 19.99 -3.71
CA ILE A 14 -9.51 19.73 -2.94
C ILE A 14 -10.34 18.66 -3.63
N VAL A 15 -10.57 18.77 -4.95
CA VAL A 15 -11.34 17.78 -5.70
C VAL A 15 -10.66 16.41 -5.68
N THR A 16 -9.35 16.37 -5.92
CA THR A 16 -8.58 15.11 -5.90
C THR A 16 -8.64 14.44 -4.53
N VAL A 17 -8.40 15.20 -3.47
CA VAL A 17 -8.44 14.71 -2.09
C VAL A 17 -9.86 14.27 -1.73
N ALA A 18 -10.90 15.02 -2.11
CA ALA A 18 -12.28 14.65 -1.86
C ALA A 18 -12.64 13.31 -2.54
N ILE A 19 -12.24 13.11 -3.79
CA ILE A 19 -12.47 11.86 -4.53
C ILE A 19 -11.74 10.68 -3.89
N ILE A 20 -10.57 10.89 -3.29
CA ILE A 20 -9.84 9.85 -2.57
C ILE A 20 -10.45 9.59 -1.19
N ILE A 21 -10.73 10.62 -0.41
CA ILE A 21 -11.18 10.48 0.98
C ILE A 21 -12.62 9.98 1.04
N PHE A 22 -13.49 10.40 0.13
CA PHE A 22 -14.89 10.01 0.12
C PHE A 22 -15.10 8.48 0.12
N PRO A 23 -14.55 7.69 -0.81
CA PRO A 23 -14.72 6.23 -0.81
C PRO A 23 -14.08 5.57 0.40
N TRP A 24 -12.97 6.10 0.92
CA TRP A 24 -12.35 5.60 2.16
C TRP A 24 -13.28 5.79 3.35
N MET A 25 -13.88 6.97 3.49
CA MET A 25 -14.82 7.24 4.57
C MET A 25 -16.10 6.43 4.44
N PHE A 26 -16.59 6.27 3.22
CA PHE A 26 -17.73 5.41 2.94
C PHE A 26 -17.42 3.94 3.27
N THR A 27 -16.20 3.45 2.98
CA THR A 27 -15.75 2.10 3.36
C THR A 27 -15.73 1.91 4.87
N ILE A 28 -15.26 2.92 5.63
CA ILE A 28 -15.27 2.88 7.10
C ILE A 28 -16.70 2.93 7.65
N TYR A 29 -17.60 3.70 7.02
CA TYR A 29 -19.01 3.69 7.38
C TYR A 29 -19.64 2.32 7.13
N MET A 30 -19.38 1.72 5.96
CA MET A 30 -19.84 0.37 5.61
C MET A 30 -19.30 -0.69 6.57
N SER A 31 -18.04 -0.61 6.99
CA SER A 31 -17.46 -1.62 7.90
C SER A 31 -18.11 -1.63 9.28
N LEU A 32 -18.83 -0.58 9.66
CA LEU A 32 -19.59 -0.50 10.91
C LEU A 32 -21.06 -0.96 10.78
N HIS A 33 -21.50 -1.29 9.57
CA HIS A 33 -22.86 -1.75 9.27
C HIS A 33 -22.83 -3.19 8.77
N ASP A 34 -23.94 -3.93 8.96
CA ASP A 34 -24.17 -5.17 8.21
C ASP A 34 -24.60 -4.78 6.79
N TRP A 35 -23.61 -4.71 5.88
CA TRP A 35 -23.84 -4.24 4.53
C TRP A 35 -24.22 -5.36 3.56
N GLN A 36 -25.52 -5.61 3.42
CA GLN A 36 -26.06 -6.59 2.48
C GLN A 36 -26.44 -5.95 1.14
N ILE A 37 -26.24 -6.67 0.02
CA ILE A 37 -26.62 -6.22 -1.33
C ILE A 37 -28.14 -6.09 -1.45
N THR A 38 -28.87 -6.92 -0.71
CA THR A 38 -30.33 -6.96 -0.66
C THR A 38 -30.75 -6.96 0.80
N GLY A 39 -31.52 -5.96 1.25
CA GLY A 39 -31.96 -5.85 2.63
C GLY A 39 -31.75 -4.47 3.24
N ALA A 40 -32.14 -4.32 4.51
CA ALA A 40 -31.94 -3.10 5.28
C ALA A 40 -30.51 -3.05 5.82
N GLN A 41 -29.87 -1.89 5.72
CA GLN A 41 -28.56 -1.62 6.28
C GLN A 41 -28.71 -1.39 7.79
N THR A 42 -28.13 -2.26 8.62
CA THR A 42 -28.21 -2.13 10.09
C THR A 42 -26.86 -1.72 10.65
N PHE A 43 -26.86 -0.79 11.61
CA PHE A 43 -25.64 -0.42 12.32
C PHE A 43 -25.32 -1.47 13.37
N ILE A 44 -24.20 -2.17 13.20
CA ILE A 44 -23.74 -3.24 14.11
C ILE A 44 -22.45 -2.84 14.87
N GLY A 45 -21.98 -1.62 14.68
CA GLY A 45 -20.78 -1.10 15.34
C GLY A 45 -19.53 -1.89 14.94
N LEU A 46 -18.80 -2.43 15.93
CA LEU A 46 -17.51 -3.11 15.70
C LEU A 46 -17.63 -4.64 15.51
N GLU A 47 -18.83 -5.18 15.41
CA GLU A 47 -19.04 -6.63 15.33
C GLU A 47 -18.35 -7.29 14.14
N ASN A 48 -18.32 -6.60 12.98
CA ASN A 48 -17.55 -7.05 11.80
C ASN A 48 -16.07 -7.23 12.11
N TYR A 49 -15.47 -6.34 12.91
CA TYR A 49 -14.06 -6.43 13.27
C TYR A 49 -13.80 -7.58 14.23
N VAL A 50 -14.64 -7.75 15.25
CA VAL A 50 -14.52 -8.87 16.20
C VAL A 50 -14.64 -10.20 15.47
N SER A 51 -15.63 -10.33 14.58
CA SER A 51 -15.84 -11.52 13.75
C SER A 51 -14.66 -11.79 12.81
N ALA A 52 -14.10 -10.76 12.18
CA ALA A 52 -12.93 -10.88 11.32
C ALA A 52 -11.70 -11.37 12.10
N PHE A 53 -11.43 -10.82 13.30
CA PHE A 53 -10.30 -11.26 14.12
C PHE A 53 -10.52 -12.63 14.78
N ALA A 54 -11.76 -13.12 14.88
CA ALA A 54 -12.04 -14.49 15.28
C ALA A 54 -11.85 -15.51 14.13
N ASP A 55 -11.87 -15.06 12.87
CA ASP A 55 -11.72 -15.93 11.70
C ASP A 55 -10.25 -16.31 11.47
N ARG A 56 -9.97 -17.61 11.60
CA ARG A 56 -8.64 -18.20 11.33
C ARG A 56 -8.14 -17.93 9.91
N ARG A 57 -9.03 -17.86 8.92
CA ARG A 57 -8.68 -17.58 7.53
C ARG A 57 -8.22 -16.15 7.37
N PHE A 58 -8.90 -15.20 8.02
CA PHE A 58 -8.51 -13.79 8.01
C PHE A 58 -7.13 -13.58 8.65
N ILE A 59 -6.89 -14.17 9.82
CA ILE A 59 -5.58 -14.11 10.49
C ILE A 59 -4.49 -14.75 9.61
N ALA A 60 -4.76 -15.92 9.04
CA ALA A 60 -3.81 -16.59 8.15
C ALA A 60 -3.50 -15.76 6.89
N ALA A 61 -4.49 -15.04 6.35
CA ALA A 61 -4.30 -14.14 5.22
C ALA A 61 -3.42 -12.94 5.61
N ILE A 62 -3.68 -12.29 6.76
CA ILE A 62 -2.84 -11.20 7.28
C ILE A 62 -1.40 -11.66 7.42
N TRP A 63 -1.17 -12.82 8.04
CA TRP A 63 0.17 -13.35 8.24
C TRP A 63 0.91 -13.60 6.92
N ARG A 64 0.24 -14.24 5.95
CA ARG A 64 0.82 -14.51 4.63
C ARG A 64 1.16 -13.24 3.87
N THR A 65 0.25 -12.26 3.87
CA THR A 65 0.47 -10.96 3.22
C THR A 65 1.60 -10.18 3.90
N GLY A 66 1.64 -10.19 5.23
CA GLY A 66 2.71 -9.58 6.00
C GLY A 66 4.07 -10.19 5.71
N LEU A 67 4.17 -11.53 5.72
CA LEU A 67 5.39 -12.23 5.33
C LEU A 67 5.80 -11.89 3.90
N TYR A 68 4.86 -11.91 2.96
CA TYR A 68 5.13 -11.56 1.57
C TYR A 68 5.68 -10.12 1.45
N ALA A 69 5.03 -9.14 2.09
CA ALA A 69 5.46 -7.75 2.08
C ALA A 69 6.86 -7.56 2.69
N ILE A 70 7.17 -8.26 3.78
CA ILE A 70 8.49 -8.21 4.42
C ILE A 70 9.55 -8.74 3.47
N PHE A 71 9.35 -9.92 2.89
CA PHE A 71 10.34 -10.55 2.01
C PHE A 71 10.48 -9.81 0.67
N SER A 72 9.37 -9.32 0.12
CA SER A 72 9.37 -8.60 -1.17
C SER A 72 10.09 -7.25 -1.09
N VAL A 73 10.20 -6.64 0.09
CA VAL A 73 10.98 -5.41 0.29
C VAL A 73 12.40 -5.73 0.78
N THR A 74 12.53 -6.59 1.79
CA THR A 74 13.82 -6.83 2.46
C THR A 74 14.82 -7.51 1.55
N LEU A 75 14.41 -8.55 0.81
CA LEU A 75 15.33 -9.28 -0.06
C LEU A 75 15.88 -8.39 -1.19
N PRO A 76 15.05 -7.66 -1.97
CA PRO A 76 15.58 -6.78 -3.01
C PRO A 76 16.45 -5.65 -2.46
N VAL A 77 16.12 -5.09 -1.29
CA VAL A 77 16.95 -4.04 -0.67
C VAL A 77 18.32 -4.59 -0.28
N ILE A 78 18.38 -5.75 0.38
CA ILE A 78 19.65 -6.38 0.78
C ILE A 78 20.47 -6.76 -0.45
N LEU A 79 19.87 -7.48 -1.40
CA LEU A 79 20.56 -7.95 -2.60
C LEU A 79 20.99 -6.78 -3.49
N GLY A 80 20.11 -5.78 -3.68
CA GLY A 80 20.41 -4.58 -4.45
C GLY A 80 21.53 -3.75 -3.83
N THR A 81 21.54 -3.59 -2.51
CA THR A 81 22.61 -2.87 -1.80
C THR A 81 23.93 -3.65 -1.83
N ALA A 82 23.89 -4.97 -1.61
CA ALA A 82 25.07 -5.82 -1.70
C ALA A 82 25.67 -5.78 -3.11
N ALA A 83 24.84 -5.89 -4.15
CA ALA A 83 25.25 -5.74 -5.54
C ALA A 83 25.85 -4.35 -5.82
N ALA A 84 25.22 -3.28 -5.30
CA ALA A 84 25.72 -1.91 -5.45
C ALA A 84 27.13 -1.73 -4.87
N THR A 85 27.42 -2.30 -3.69
CA THR A 85 28.74 -2.26 -3.06
C THR A 85 29.78 -3.02 -3.88
N VAL A 86 29.43 -4.19 -4.44
CA VAL A 86 30.35 -4.94 -5.33
C VAL A 86 30.68 -4.14 -6.59
N PHE A 87 29.70 -3.46 -7.20
CA PHE A 87 29.90 -2.61 -8.38
C PHE A 87 30.50 -1.22 -8.08
N HIS A 88 30.73 -0.90 -6.80
CA HIS A 88 31.42 0.33 -6.41
C HIS A 88 32.93 0.24 -6.72
N HIS A 89 33.53 -0.95 -6.59
CA HIS A 89 34.91 -1.19 -7.00
C HIS A 89 35.02 -1.39 -8.51
N GLU A 90 36.09 -0.86 -9.12
CA GLU A 90 36.35 -0.97 -10.56
C GLU A 90 36.67 -2.41 -10.97
N PHE A 91 35.65 -3.21 -11.27
CA PHE A 91 35.81 -4.56 -11.84
C PHE A 91 35.52 -4.60 -13.36
N PRO A 92 36.26 -5.41 -14.14
CA PRO A 92 36.14 -5.48 -15.60
C PRO A 92 34.79 -6.04 -16.11
N LEU A 93 33.99 -6.72 -15.28
CA LEU A 93 32.65 -7.27 -15.66
C LEU A 93 31.46 -6.35 -15.33
N ARG A 94 31.71 -5.12 -14.85
CA ARG A 94 30.69 -4.18 -14.32
C ARG A 94 29.61 -3.76 -15.32
N GLY A 95 29.94 -3.64 -16.62
CA GLY A 95 28.99 -3.20 -17.65
C GLY A 95 27.92 -4.25 -18.00
N LEU A 96 28.33 -5.52 -18.11
CA LEU A 96 27.46 -6.62 -18.50
C LEU A 96 26.51 -7.03 -17.36
N LEU A 97 27.04 -7.07 -16.13
CA LEU A 97 26.24 -7.35 -14.93
C LEU A 97 25.24 -6.24 -14.59
N ARG A 98 25.58 -4.96 -14.82
CA ARG A 98 24.60 -3.85 -14.72
C ARG A 98 23.49 -3.98 -15.76
N GLY A 99 23.81 -4.36 -16.99
CA GLY A 99 22.82 -4.58 -18.05
C GLY A 99 21.80 -5.66 -17.68
N ILE A 100 22.26 -6.81 -17.16
CA ILE A 100 21.41 -7.93 -16.74
C ILE A 100 20.61 -7.62 -15.46
N PHE A 101 21.16 -6.81 -14.54
CA PHE A 101 20.46 -6.44 -13.31
C PHE A 101 19.43 -5.30 -13.51
N ILE A 102 19.59 -4.48 -14.55
CA ILE A 102 18.70 -3.36 -14.88
C ILE A 102 17.68 -3.75 -15.95
N MET A 103 17.99 -4.69 -16.85
CA MET A 103 16.97 -5.34 -17.66
C MET A 103 16.15 -6.26 -16.74
N PRO A 104 14.83 -6.05 -16.66
CA PRO A 104 13.95 -6.84 -15.78
C PRO A 104 13.87 -8.30 -16.18
#